data_AF-A0A7C0VCH7-F1
#
_entry.id   AF-A0A7C0VCH7-F1
#
_cell.length_a   1.000
_cell.length_b   1.000
_cell.length_c   1.000
_cell.angle_alpha   90.00
_cell.angle_beta   90.00
_cell.angle_gamma   90.00
#
_symmetry.space_group_name_H-M   'P 1'
#
loop_
_entity.id
_entity.type
_entity.pdbx_description
1 polymer ?
#
loop_
_entity_poly.entity_id
_entity_poly.type
_entity_poly.pdbx_seq_one_letter_code
_entity_poly.pdbx_strand_id
1 'polypeptide(L)'
;PQPHFGLASEIYTHFTSPIRRYPDLVVHRILKGIEYSQDELTAIADHSTEMDWKAQEAERRAVEMFTLKFIGSGKEDRFIGLITGVLAGGIFVELEEFVVSGFIPISLLPDEDYLLKEKALIGDKHKFRVGERLLVSVESVDHLSGQLTLRYLGKVRE
;
A
#
# COMPACT_ATOMS: atom_id res chain seq x y z
N PRO A 1 -15.58 23.05 -13.84
CA PRO A 1 -15.28 21.78 -13.14
C PRO A 1 -15.21 20.60 -14.12
N GLN A 2 -14.37 19.61 -13.84
CA GLN A 2 -14.31 18.36 -14.60
C GLN A 2 -15.31 17.33 -14.03
N PRO A 3 -15.81 16.38 -14.84
CA PRO A 3 -16.73 15.34 -14.38
C PRO A 3 -16.07 14.36 -13.41
N HIS A 4 -16.87 13.78 -12.52
CA HIS A 4 -16.43 12.75 -11.58
C HIS A 4 -16.55 11.36 -12.20
N PHE A 5 -15.47 10.87 -12.80
CA PHE A 5 -15.42 9.59 -13.54
C PHE A 5 -15.96 8.39 -12.72
N GLY A 6 -15.46 8.17 -11.51
CA GLY A 6 -15.85 7.02 -10.69
C GLY A 6 -17.31 7.01 -10.22
N LEU A 7 -18.02 8.13 -10.36
CA LEU A 7 -19.45 8.25 -10.02
C LEU A 7 -20.33 8.40 -11.27
N ALA A 8 -19.74 8.41 -12.47
CA ALA A 8 -20.43 8.72 -13.72
C ALA A 8 -21.30 9.99 -13.64
N SER A 9 -20.80 11.05 -12.99
CA SER A 9 -21.53 12.31 -12.78
C SER A 9 -20.80 13.49 -13.41
N GLU A 10 -21.55 14.42 -14.01
CA GLU A 10 -21.01 15.65 -14.58
C GLU A 10 -20.53 16.64 -13.52
N ILE A 11 -21.17 16.66 -12.35
CA ILE A 11 -20.84 17.58 -11.25
C ILE A 11 -20.93 16.82 -9.92
N TYR A 12 -19.95 17.04 -9.05
CA TYR A 12 -19.92 16.48 -7.70
C TYR A 12 -19.14 17.40 -6.76
N THR A 13 -19.55 17.43 -5.49
CA THR A 13 -18.81 18.07 -4.40
C THR A 13 -19.09 17.38 -3.07
N HIS A 14 -18.15 17.45 -2.13
CA HIS A 14 -18.36 16.98 -0.76
C HIS A 14 -19.19 17.98 0.05
N PHE A 15 -20.11 17.47 0.88
CA PHE A 15 -21.02 18.32 1.68
C PHE A 15 -21.40 17.75 3.06
N THR A 16 -21.47 16.43 3.20
CA THR A 16 -22.12 15.76 4.33
C THR A 16 -21.26 15.60 5.59
N SER A 17 -20.00 16.08 5.59
CA SER A 17 -19.06 15.84 6.71
C SER A 17 -18.23 17.07 7.11
N PRO A 18 -18.86 18.23 7.42
CA PRO A 18 -18.14 19.48 7.77
C PRO A 18 -17.32 19.40 9.06
N ILE A 19 -17.61 18.42 9.95
CA ILE A 19 -16.83 18.20 11.19
C ILE A 19 -15.43 17.65 10.89
N ARG A 20 -15.25 16.91 9.79
CA ARG A 20 -14.00 16.17 9.50
C ARG A 20 -13.39 16.46 8.13
N ARG A 21 -14.02 17.34 7.33
CA ARG A 21 -13.52 17.78 6.02
C ARG A 21 -13.74 19.28 5.89
N TYR A 22 -12.65 20.05 5.74
CA TYR A 22 -12.72 21.50 5.58
C TYR A 22 -13.45 21.94 4.30
N PRO A 23 -13.31 21.25 3.13
CA PRO A 23 -14.09 21.58 1.94
C PRO A 23 -15.60 21.61 2.17
N ASP A 24 -16.15 20.62 2.89
CA ASP A 24 -17.58 20.58 3.25
C ASP A 24 -17.98 21.83 4.05
N LEU A 25 -17.15 22.27 5.01
CA LEU A 25 -17.42 23.49 5.78
C LEU A 25 -17.48 24.74 4.89
N VAL A 26 -16.60 24.84 3.89
CA VAL A 26 -16.60 25.95 2.92
C VAL A 26 -17.87 25.92 2.06
N VAL A 27 -18.30 24.75 1.58
CA VAL A 27 -19.58 24.61 0.87
C VAL A 27 -20.76 25.05 1.75
N HIS A 28 -20.79 24.66 3.03
CA HIS A 28 -21.81 25.12 3.98
C HIS A 28 -21.81 26.65 4.15
N ARG A 29 -20.63 27.29 4.16
CA ARG A 29 -20.49 28.76 4.25
C ARG A 29 -21.01 29.46 2.99
N ILE A 30 -20.64 28.96 1.80
CA ILE A 30 -21.12 29.48 0.52
C ILE A 30 -22.65 29.40 0.44
N LEU A 31 -23.24 28.27 0.83
CA LEU A 31 -24.70 28.11 0.86
C LEU A 31 -25.40 29.05 1.86
N LYS A 32 -24.69 29.54 2.87
CA LYS A 32 -25.19 30.55 3.82
C LYS A 32 -24.93 32.00 3.36
N GLY A 33 -24.40 32.20 2.16
CA GLY A 33 -24.17 33.51 1.56
C GLY A 33 -22.80 34.12 1.87
N ILE A 34 -21.83 33.35 2.37
CA ILE A 34 -20.45 33.83 2.49
C ILE A 34 -19.79 33.73 1.12
N GLU A 35 -19.30 34.85 0.61
CA GLU A 35 -18.57 34.91 -0.66
C GLU A 35 -17.09 34.60 -0.46
N TYR A 36 -16.53 33.90 -1.43
CA TYR A 36 -15.11 33.66 -1.57
C TYR A 36 -14.70 34.06 -2.97
N SER A 37 -13.54 34.69 -3.12
CA SER A 37 -12.92 34.89 -4.42
C SER A 37 -12.46 33.56 -5.01
N GLN A 38 -12.28 33.53 -6.33
CA GLN A 38 -11.79 32.35 -7.03
C GLN A 38 -10.38 31.94 -6.55
N ASP A 39 -9.54 32.92 -6.22
CA ASP A 39 -8.18 32.69 -5.73
C ASP A 39 -8.18 32.05 -4.33
N GLU A 40 -9.06 32.51 -3.44
CA GLU A 40 -9.23 31.90 -2.11
C GLU A 40 -9.72 30.45 -2.22
N LEU A 41 -10.71 30.19 -3.08
CA LEU A 41 -11.23 28.84 -3.29
C LEU A 41 -10.16 27.90 -3.85
N THR A 42 -9.33 28.40 -4.78
CA THR A 42 -8.22 27.63 -5.36
C THR A 42 -7.18 27.30 -4.29
N ALA A 43 -6.76 28.28 -3.50
CA ALA A 43 -5.80 28.06 -2.41
C ALA A 43 -6.33 27.09 -1.34
N ILE A 44 -7.62 27.19 -0.99
CA ILE A 44 -8.27 26.25 -0.06
C ILE A 44 -8.32 24.85 -0.63
N ALA A 45 -8.65 24.70 -1.92
CA ALA A 45 -8.74 23.40 -2.58
C ALA A 45 -7.37 22.70 -2.64
N ASP A 46 -6.32 23.44 -3.02
CA ASP A 46 -4.95 22.92 -3.09
C ASP A 46 -4.47 22.47 -1.70
N HIS A 47 -4.66 23.33 -0.69
CA HIS A 47 -4.28 22.99 0.67
C HIS A 47 -5.06 21.78 1.21
N SER A 48 -6.37 21.72 0.96
CA SER A 48 -7.20 20.60 1.43
C SER A 48 -6.78 19.28 0.78
N THR A 49 -6.38 19.31 -0.49
CA THR A 49 -5.87 18.13 -1.21
C THR A 49 -4.53 17.69 -0.62
N GLU A 50 -3.60 18.62 -0.40
CA GLU A 50 -2.30 18.32 0.21
C GLU A 50 -2.45 17.71 1.60
N MET A 51 -3.38 18.24 2.41
CA MET A 51 -3.65 17.72 3.75
C MET A 51 -4.32 16.35 3.73
N ASP A 52 -5.20 16.07 2.77
CA ASP A 52 -5.81 14.75 2.59
C ASP A 52 -4.73 13.70 2.25
N TRP A 53 -3.82 14.01 1.32
CA TRP A 53 -2.70 13.13 1.00
C TRP A 53 -1.76 12.89 2.19
N LYS A 54 -1.44 13.95 2.96
CA LYS A 54 -0.62 13.82 4.18
C LYS A 54 -1.30 12.94 5.21
N ALA A 55 -2.61 13.08 5.40
CA ALA A 55 -3.38 12.28 6.35
C ALA A 55 -3.41 10.80 5.93
N GLN A 56 -3.70 10.52 4.64
CA GLN A 56 -3.71 9.16 4.10
C GLN A 56 -2.34 8.47 4.22
N GLU A 57 -1.26 9.19 3.92
CA GLU A 57 0.09 8.63 4.05
C GLU A 57 0.46 8.36 5.52
N ALA A 58 0.07 9.25 6.44
CA ALA A 58 0.27 9.04 7.87
C ALA A 58 -0.53 7.83 8.40
N GLU A 59 -1.79 7.68 7.98
CA GLU A 59 -2.64 6.54 8.31
C GLU A 59 -2.02 5.24 7.79
N ARG A 60 -1.63 5.20 6.51
CA ARG A 60 -0.99 4.04 5.87
C ARG A 60 0.25 3.60 6.65
N ARG A 61 1.14 4.56 6.99
CA ARG A 61 2.34 4.27 7.79
C ARG A 61 2.02 3.76 9.19
N ALA A 62 0.99 4.31 9.84
CA ALA A 62 0.61 3.84 11.16
C ALA A 62 0.11 2.39 11.10
N VAL A 63 -0.76 2.06 10.13
CA VAL A 63 -1.26 0.69 9.91
C VAL A 63 -0.10 -0.27 9.63
N GLU A 64 0.81 0.10 8.71
CA GLU A 64 1.99 -0.70 8.38
C GLU A 64 2.87 -0.94 9.62
N MET A 65 3.20 0.11 10.37
CA MET A 65 4.01 0.01 11.60
C MET A 65 3.36 -0.91 12.65
N PHE A 66 2.06 -0.77 12.92
CA PHE A 66 1.38 -1.60 13.91
C PHE A 66 1.26 -3.05 13.46
N THR A 67 1.07 -3.28 12.17
CA THR A 67 1.03 -4.63 11.59
C THR A 67 2.39 -5.31 11.70
N LEU A 68 3.49 -4.60 11.40
CA LEU A 68 4.85 -5.13 11.60
C LEU A 68 5.14 -5.46 13.06
N LYS A 69 4.69 -4.63 14.01
CA LYS A 69 4.79 -4.92 15.45
C LYS A 69 4.00 -6.16 15.84
N PHE A 70 2.81 -6.34 15.26
CA PHE A 70 1.99 -7.51 15.53
C PHE A 70 2.64 -8.79 15.00
N ILE A 71 3.07 -8.79 13.74
CA ILE A 71 3.76 -9.92 13.09
C ILE A 71 5.05 -10.27 13.84
N GLY A 72 5.87 -9.27 14.18
CA GLY A 72 7.12 -9.47 14.93
C GLY A 72 6.94 -9.99 16.36
N SER A 73 5.72 -9.98 16.91
CA SER A 73 5.45 -10.53 18.25
C SER A 73 5.41 -12.07 18.31
N GLY A 74 5.54 -12.75 17.16
CA GLY A 74 5.84 -14.19 17.08
C GLY A 74 4.69 -15.14 17.43
N LYS A 75 3.44 -14.69 17.28
CA LYS A 75 2.27 -15.57 17.50
C LYS A 75 2.01 -16.55 16.34
N GLU A 76 2.37 -16.15 15.13
CA GLU A 76 2.29 -16.94 13.91
C GLU A 76 3.54 -16.71 13.07
N ASP A 77 3.96 -17.73 12.33
CA ASP A 77 5.23 -17.73 11.59
C ASP A 77 5.07 -18.25 10.15
N ARG A 78 3.83 -18.38 9.66
CA ARG A 78 3.56 -18.88 8.31
C ARG A 78 2.40 -18.12 7.70
N PHE A 79 2.66 -17.50 6.56
CA PHE A 79 1.69 -16.67 5.85
C PHE A 79 1.64 -17.05 4.37
N ILE A 80 0.49 -16.84 3.75
CA ILE A 80 0.38 -16.86 2.29
C ILE A 80 0.71 -15.46 1.79
N GLY A 81 1.62 -15.40 0.81
CA GLY A 81 2.05 -14.15 0.20
C GLY A 81 1.94 -14.19 -1.33
N LEU A 82 1.53 -13.07 -1.91
CA LEU A 82 1.44 -12.83 -3.34
C LEU A 82 2.69 -12.11 -3.84
N ILE A 83 3.34 -12.62 -4.87
CA ILE A 83 4.47 -11.93 -5.50
C ILE A 83 3.95 -10.68 -6.22
N THR A 84 4.30 -9.50 -5.72
CA THR A 84 3.92 -8.21 -6.32
C THR A 84 4.99 -7.65 -7.26
N GLY A 85 6.26 -8.05 -7.04
CA GLY A 85 7.39 -7.59 -7.82
C GLY A 85 8.57 -8.55 -7.75
N VAL A 86 9.44 -8.48 -8.76
CA VAL A 86 10.66 -9.27 -8.84
C VAL A 86 11.83 -8.37 -9.23
N LEU A 87 12.99 -8.60 -8.64
CA LEU A 87 14.26 -7.92 -8.93
C LEU A 87 15.38 -8.95 -9.01
N ALA A 88 16.54 -8.60 -9.57
CA ALA A 88 17.68 -9.51 -9.59
C ALA A 88 18.14 -9.96 -8.18
N GLY A 89 17.93 -9.11 -7.17
CA GLY A 89 18.30 -9.38 -5.79
C GLY A 89 17.25 -10.11 -4.94
N GLY A 90 16.08 -10.44 -5.48
CA GLY A 90 15.00 -11.09 -4.71
C GLY A 90 13.58 -10.76 -5.19
N ILE A 91 12.58 -11.07 -4.36
CA ILE A 91 11.16 -10.89 -4.68
C ILE A 91 10.42 -10.07 -3.63
N PHE A 92 9.52 -9.22 -4.08
CA PHE A 92 8.55 -8.53 -3.23
C PHE A 92 7.31 -9.39 -3.09
N VAL A 93 6.88 -9.57 -1.84
CA VAL A 93 5.75 -10.43 -1.48
C VAL A 93 4.82 -9.66 -0.55
N GLU A 94 3.58 -9.49 -0.95
CA GLU A 94 2.52 -8.92 -0.11
C GLU A 94 1.79 -10.04 0.61
N LEU A 95 1.64 -9.95 1.93
CA LEU A 95 0.92 -10.97 2.70
C LEU A 95 -0.59 -10.85 2.41
N GLU A 96 -1.31 -11.97 2.28
CA GLU A 96 -2.76 -11.88 1.98
C GLU A 96 -3.59 -11.49 3.20
N GLU A 97 -3.16 -11.89 4.40
CA GLU A 97 -3.84 -11.59 5.65
C GLU A 97 -3.59 -10.16 6.14
N PHE A 98 -2.52 -9.53 5.65
CA PHE A 98 -2.05 -8.22 6.10
C PHE A 98 -1.69 -7.37 4.90
N VAL A 99 -2.15 -6.11 4.83
CA VAL A 99 -1.78 -5.17 3.75
C VAL A 99 -0.35 -4.63 3.97
N VAL A 100 0.62 -5.54 4.06
CA VAL A 100 2.04 -5.28 4.29
C VAL A 100 2.85 -6.08 3.29
N SER A 101 3.81 -5.39 2.68
CA SER A 101 4.77 -5.98 1.77
C SER A 101 6.07 -6.32 2.50
N GLY A 102 6.61 -7.48 2.22
CA GLY A 102 7.96 -7.89 2.60
C GLY A 102 8.83 -8.17 1.38
N PHE A 103 10.11 -8.37 1.65
CA PHE A 103 11.10 -8.73 0.64
C PHE A 103 11.76 -10.06 1.01
N ILE A 104 11.89 -10.95 0.03
CA ILE A 104 12.68 -12.18 0.15
C ILE A 104 13.97 -11.95 -0.67
N PRO A 105 15.11 -11.72 -0.01
CA PRO A 105 16.41 -11.70 -0.67
C PRO A 105 16.67 -13.00 -1.43
N ILE A 106 17.42 -12.92 -2.53
CA ILE A 106 17.80 -14.10 -3.32
C ILE A 106 18.52 -15.16 -2.48
N SER A 107 19.25 -14.75 -1.43
CA SER A 107 19.93 -15.65 -0.50
C SER A 107 18.99 -16.45 0.41
N LEU A 108 17.72 -16.04 0.54
CA LEU A 108 16.68 -16.76 1.26
C LEU A 108 15.73 -17.52 0.31
N LEU A 109 16.03 -17.53 -0.98
CA LEU A 109 15.43 -18.44 -1.96
C LEU A 109 16.23 -19.75 -2.04
N PRO A 110 15.67 -20.82 -2.65
CA PRO A 110 16.42 -22.04 -2.92
C PRO A 110 17.71 -21.74 -3.70
N ASP A 111 18.82 -22.38 -3.33
CA ASP A 111 20.16 -22.13 -3.88
C ASP A 111 20.24 -22.57 -5.35
N GLU A 112 20.05 -21.61 -6.26
CA GLU A 112 20.05 -21.76 -7.71
C GLU A 112 20.54 -20.46 -8.37
N ASP A 113 21.08 -20.56 -9.59
CA ASP A 113 21.40 -19.39 -10.40
C ASP A 113 20.13 -18.83 -11.03
N TYR A 114 19.59 -17.75 -10.45
CA TYR A 114 18.39 -17.10 -10.97
C TYR A 114 18.69 -16.03 -12.03
N LEU A 115 17.93 -16.07 -13.11
CA LEU A 115 17.89 -15.05 -14.14
C LEU A 115 16.59 -14.24 -14.06
N LEU A 116 16.72 -12.92 -13.98
CA LEU A 116 15.57 -12.01 -14.08
C LEU A 116 15.16 -11.91 -15.55
N LYS A 117 13.94 -12.36 -15.87
CA LYS A 117 13.35 -12.25 -17.21
C LYS A 117 11.91 -11.77 -17.12
N GLU A 118 11.62 -10.66 -17.79
CA GLU A 118 10.32 -9.98 -17.79
C GLU A 118 9.83 -9.63 -16.38
N LYS A 119 8.93 -10.45 -15.82
CA LYS A 119 8.34 -10.33 -14.48
C LYS A 119 8.49 -11.62 -13.68
N ALA A 120 9.55 -12.38 -13.95
CA ALA A 120 9.88 -13.59 -13.22
C ALA A 120 11.38 -13.71 -12.90
N LEU A 121 11.67 -14.29 -11.74
CA LEU A 121 12.97 -14.88 -11.42
C LEU A 121 12.91 -16.36 -11.79
N ILE A 122 13.81 -16.78 -12.68
CA ILE A 122 13.84 -18.13 -13.25
C ILE A 122 15.17 -18.78 -12.86
N GLY A 123 15.10 -19.80 -12.01
CA GLY A 123 16.17 -20.76 -11.75
C GLY A 123 15.94 -22.05 -12.52
N ASP A 124 16.81 -23.03 -12.30
CA ASP A 124 16.76 -24.32 -12.99
C ASP A 124 15.53 -25.15 -12.61
N LYS A 125 15.09 -25.08 -11.34
CA LYS A 125 13.93 -25.83 -10.83
C LYS A 125 12.82 -24.89 -10.37
N HIS A 126 13.18 -23.71 -9.86
CA HIS A 126 12.21 -22.76 -9.32
C HIS A 126 11.96 -21.60 -10.27
N LYS A 127 10.67 -21.27 -10.41
CA LYS A 127 10.22 -20.08 -11.12
C LYS A 127 9.29 -19.30 -10.19
N PHE A 128 9.62 -18.03 -10.00
CA PHE A 128 8.88 -17.08 -9.19
C PHE A 128 8.38 -15.95 -10.09
N ARG A 129 7.07 -15.87 -10.30
CA ARG A 129 6.46 -14.87 -11.18
C ARG A 129 5.52 -13.94 -10.41
N VAL A 130 5.50 -12.66 -10.79
CA VAL A 130 4.48 -11.72 -10.30
C VAL A 130 3.07 -12.30 -10.49
N GLY A 131 2.28 -12.29 -9.41
CA GLY A 131 0.94 -12.86 -9.33
C GLY A 131 0.88 -14.29 -8.78
N GLU A 132 2.01 -14.96 -8.56
CA GLU A 132 2.02 -16.27 -7.91
C GLU A 132 1.93 -16.16 -6.39
N ARG A 133 1.31 -17.16 -5.76
CA ARG A 133 1.24 -17.31 -4.31
C ARG A 133 2.31 -18.26 -3.80
N LEU A 134 2.92 -17.91 -2.69
CA LEU A 134 3.87 -18.74 -1.97
C LEU A 134 3.60 -18.73 -0.47
N LEU A 135 4.11 -19.75 0.19
CA LEU A 135 4.16 -19.82 1.65
C LEU A 135 5.45 -19.16 2.13
N VAL A 136 5.33 -18.23 3.07
CA VAL A 136 6.46 -17.47 3.65
C VAL A 136 6.45 -17.53 5.17
N SER A 137 7.62 -17.38 5.77
CA SER A 137 7.78 -17.08 7.20
C SER A 137 8.48 -15.74 7.40
N VAL A 138 8.41 -15.22 8.61
CA VAL A 138 9.06 -13.96 8.97
C VAL A 138 10.50 -14.27 9.34
N GLU A 139 11.46 -13.70 8.60
CA GLU A 139 12.87 -13.81 8.95
C GLU A 139 13.27 -12.74 9.97
N SER A 140 12.91 -11.50 9.67
CA SER A 140 13.22 -10.37 10.54
C SER A 140 12.30 -9.20 10.24
N VAL A 141 12.07 -8.39 11.28
CA VAL A 141 11.32 -7.14 11.19
C VAL A 141 12.19 -6.02 11.70
N ASP A 142 12.44 -5.02 10.86
CA ASP A 142 13.05 -3.77 11.30
C ASP A 142 11.95 -2.75 11.55
N HIS A 143 11.65 -2.51 12.84
CA HIS A 143 10.63 -1.57 13.27
C HIS A 143 10.98 -0.10 13.00
N LEU A 144 12.25 0.23 12.76
CA LEU A 144 12.69 1.61 12.48
C LEU A 144 12.57 1.93 10.99
N SER A 145 13.01 1.01 10.13
CA SER A 145 12.96 1.20 8.68
C SER A 145 11.63 0.76 8.05
N GLY A 146 10.80 0.01 8.78
CA GLY A 146 9.56 -0.57 8.27
C GLY A 146 9.80 -1.76 7.33
N GLN A 147 11.01 -2.34 7.34
CA GLN A 147 11.36 -3.43 6.44
C GLN A 147 10.99 -4.80 7.05
N LEU A 148 10.22 -5.57 6.28
CA LEU A 148 9.89 -6.96 6.57
C LEU A 148 10.73 -7.87 5.68
N THR A 149 11.65 -8.62 6.27
CA THR A 149 12.36 -9.68 5.56
C THR A 149 11.60 -10.98 5.73
N LEU A 150 11.28 -11.60 4.60
CA LEU A 150 10.56 -12.86 4.54
C LEU A 150 11.50 -13.98 4.08
N ARG A 151 11.15 -15.21 4.46
CA ARG A 151 11.82 -16.43 4.02
C ARG A 151 10.83 -17.30 3.23
N TYR A 152 11.29 -17.86 2.12
CA TYR A 152 10.49 -18.79 1.32
C TYR A 152 10.36 -20.15 2.03
N LEU A 153 9.13 -20.66 2.15
CA LEU A 153 8.85 -21.99 2.71
C LEU A 153 8.37 -23.00 1.65
N GLY A 154 7.78 -22.54 0.55
CA GLY A 154 7.23 -23.42 -0.47
C GLY A 154 6.20 -22.75 -1.38
N LYS A 155 5.72 -23.48 -2.39
CA LYS A 155 4.52 -23.10 -3.14
C LYS A 155 3.26 -23.48 -2.35
N VAL A 156 2.21 -22.68 -2.47
CA VAL A 156 0.89 -23.05 -1.94
C VAL A 156 0.42 -24.28 -2.70
N ARG A 157 0.14 -25.37 -1.97
CA ARG A 157 -0.52 -26.55 -2.56
C ARG A 157 -2.00 -26.18 -2.75
N GLU A 158 -2.49 -26.28 -3.98
CA GLU A 158 -3.93 -26.27 -4.26
C GLU A 158 -4.63 -27.46 -3.59
#